data_AF-A0A414RUZ2-F1
#
_entry.id   AF-A0A414RUZ2-F1
#
_cell.length_a   1.000
_cell.length_b   1.000
_cell.length_c   1.000
_cell.angle_alpha   90.00
_cell.angle_beta   90.00
_cell.angle_gamma   90.00
#
_symmetry.space_group_name_H-M   'P 1'
#
loop_
_entity.id
_entity.type
_entity.pdbx_description
1 polymer ?
#
loop_
_entity_poly.entity_id
_entity_poly.type
_entity_poly.pdbx_seq_one_letter_code
_entity_poly.pdbx_strand_id
1 'polypeptide(L)'
;MGVVDPFSVARAAGLELVRTSEGLTLTDGTMELRADFGRMLPRLKQGRLQQELLVKAARTKGIEQPWAIDATAGFGEDSLLLAAAGFAVDLYEQDCVIAALLQDALDRAADDPALAAAVARMHLHAGEDSIAGLRHTAELIERGELAAPDVVYLDPMFPERTKSAAVKKKFQLLHHLEQPCADEETLVEAALAVRPRKVVIKRPVKGALLAGVKPSYQLAGKAVRYDVLVPPRP
;
A
#
# COMPACT_ATOMS: atom_id res chain seq x y z
N MET A 1 18.58 -12.39 -10.23
CA MET A 1 18.33 -11.21 -11.09
C MET A 1 18.98 -10.02 -10.41
N GLY A 2 19.71 -9.17 -11.14
CA GLY A 2 20.43 -8.05 -10.53
C GLY A 2 19.46 -7.08 -9.86
N VAL A 3 19.79 -6.62 -8.65
CA VAL A 3 19.03 -5.57 -7.97
C VAL A 3 19.02 -4.36 -8.90
N VAL A 4 17.83 -3.96 -9.35
CA VAL A 4 17.68 -2.83 -10.26
C VAL A 4 17.98 -1.56 -9.47
N ASP A 5 18.96 -0.77 -9.92
CA ASP A 5 19.32 0.50 -9.29
C ASP A 5 18.22 1.55 -9.52
N PRO A 6 17.51 2.02 -8.46
CA PRO A 6 16.42 2.98 -8.62
C PRO A 6 16.88 4.32 -9.20
N PHE A 7 18.15 4.73 -8.97
CA PHE A 7 18.67 5.95 -9.56
C PHE A 7 18.79 5.83 -11.08
N SER A 8 19.19 4.67 -11.58
CA SER A 8 19.27 4.39 -13.01
C SER A 8 17.89 4.29 -13.66
N VAL A 9 16.91 3.69 -12.98
CA VAL A 9 15.51 3.64 -13.47
C VAL A 9 14.88 5.02 -13.55
N ALA A 10 15.03 5.84 -12.51
CA ALA A 10 14.55 7.22 -12.53
C ALA A 10 15.13 8.01 -13.73
N ARG A 11 16.46 7.93 -13.94
CA ARG A 11 17.13 8.57 -15.08
C ARG A 11 16.60 8.08 -16.43
N ALA A 12 16.36 6.78 -16.57
CA ALA A 12 15.81 6.21 -17.80
C ALA A 12 14.39 6.73 -18.10
N ALA A 13 13.63 7.08 -17.06
CA ALA A 13 12.29 7.68 -17.17
C ALA A 13 12.33 9.22 -17.37
N GLY A 14 13.52 9.83 -17.48
CA GLY A 14 13.68 11.28 -17.60
C GLY A 14 13.55 12.03 -16.26
N LEU A 15 13.68 11.31 -15.15
CA LEU A 15 13.60 11.84 -13.79
C LEU A 15 14.95 11.73 -13.07
N GLU A 16 15.10 12.44 -11.96
CA GLU A 16 16.25 12.33 -11.08
C GLU A 16 15.80 11.95 -9.67
N LEU A 17 16.52 10.99 -9.08
CA LEU A 17 16.37 10.63 -7.67
C LEU A 17 17.56 11.26 -6.93
N VAL A 18 17.28 12.16 -5.99
CA VAL A 18 18.29 13.02 -5.34
C VAL A 18 18.16 12.91 -3.82
N ARG A 19 19.28 12.73 -3.12
CA ARG A 19 19.33 12.81 -1.64
C ARG A 19 19.47 14.27 -1.21
N THR A 20 18.53 14.72 -0.39
CA THR A 20 18.53 16.06 0.21
C THR A 20 18.59 15.96 1.73
N SER A 21 18.77 17.09 2.44
CA SER A 21 18.70 17.12 3.91
C SER A 21 17.35 16.67 4.47
N GLU A 22 16.29 16.83 3.67
CA GLU A 22 14.92 16.51 4.02
C GLU A 22 14.54 15.04 3.62
N GLY A 23 15.47 14.28 3.04
CA GLY A 23 15.25 12.89 2.55
C GLY A 23 15.45 12.71 1.04
N LEU A 24 15.14 11.50 0.56
CA LEU A 24 15.18 11.13 -0.85
C LEU A 24 14.01 11.76 -1.61
N THR A 25 14.31 12.39 -2.73
CA THR A 25 13.36 13.16 -3.54
C THR A 25 13.46 12.74 -5.01
N LEU A 26 12.31 12.51 -5.64
CA LEU A 26 12.17 12.33 -7.09
C LEU A 26 11.81 13.66 -7.74
N THR A 27 12.48 14.04 -8.83
CA THR A 27 12.27 15.33 -9.50
C THR A 27 12.43 15.26 -11.01
N ASP A 28 11.76 16.15 -11.75
CA ASP A 28 11.97 16.43 -13.17
C ASP A 28 12.70 17.77 -13.40
N GLY A 29 13.23 18.38 -12.33
CA GLY A 29 13.84 19.70 -12.32
C GLY A 29 12.85 20.86 -12.12
N THR A 30 11.54 20.62 -12.22
CA THR A 30 10.48 21.61 -11.96
C THR A 30 9.65 21.23 -10.73
N MET A 31 9.48 19.92 -10.50
CA MET A 31 8.57 19.38 -9.50
C MET A 31 9.27 18.33 -8.65
N GLU A 32 8.93 18.27 -7.37
CA GLU A 32 9.52 17.35 -6.41
C GLU A 32 8.46 16.46 -5.75
N LEU A 33 8.81 15.19 -5.58
CA LEU A 33 8.01 14.19 -4.88
C LEU A 33 8.88 13.46 -3.86
N ARG A 34 8.34 13.35 -2.65
CA ARG A 34 8.96 12.65 -1.52
C ARG A 34 7.88 12.02 -0.66
N ALA A 35 8.14 10.80 -0.20
CA ALA A 35 7.33 10.13 0.81
C ALA A 35 7.57 10.77 2.18
N ASP A 36 6.50 11.14 2.88
CA ASP A 36 6.59 11.89 4.14
C ASP A 36 5.42 11.53 5.07
N PHE A 37 5.70 10.66 6.03
CA PHE A 37 4.75 10.24 7.05
C PHE A 37 4.42 11.32 8.08
N GLY A 38 5.21 12.39 8.19
CA GLY A 38 4.90 13.51 9.10
C GLY A 38 3.54 14.14 8.78
N ARG A 39 3.14 14.15 7.50
CA ARG A 39 1.84 14.64 7.03
C ARG A 39 0.66 13.81 7.54
N MET A 40 0.90 12.57 7.96
CA MET A 40 -0.11 11.63 8.45
C MET A 40 -0.38 11.78 9.95
N LEU A 41 0.52 12.42 10.72
CA LEU A 41 0.38 12.59 12.17
C LEU A 41 -1.01 13.05 12.65
N PRO A 42 -1.69 14.03 11.99
CA PRO A 42 -3.03 14.44 12.40
C PRO A 42 -4.10 13.35 12.28
N ARG A 43 -3.90 12.34 11.43
CA ARG A 43 -4.80 11.18 11.23
C ARG A 43 -4.54 10.06 12.23
N LEU A 44 -3.30 9.92 12.71
CA LEU A 44 -2.89 8.85 13.63
C LEU A 44 -3.36 9.05 15.08
N LYS A 45 -3.86 10.25 15.44
CA LYS A 45 -4.42 10.51 16.78
C LYS A 45 -5.53 9.50 17.08
N GLN A 46 -5.48 8.85 18.25
CA GLN A 46 -6.32 7.70 18.61
C GLN A 46 -7.81 7.85 18.23
N GLY A 47 -8.44 8.98 18.57
CA GLY A 47 -9.86 9.22 18.23
C GLY A 47 -10.16 9.36 16.73
N ARG A 48 -9.20 9.81 15.92
CA ARG A 48 -9.32 9.95 14.47
C ARG A 48 -8.97 8.66 13.74
N LEU A 49 -7.92 7.98 14.19
CA LEU A 49 -7.48 6.71 13.64
C LEU A 49 -8.60 5.66 13.67
N GLN A 50 -9.34 5.57 14.78
CA GLN A 50 -10.49 4.67 14.89
C GLN A 50 -11.66 5.02 13.97
N GLN A 51 -11.68 6.26 13.44
CA GLN A 51 -12.71 6.73 12.53
C GLN A 51 -12.33 6.51 11.05
N GLU A 52 -11.06 6.26 10.75
CA GLU A 52 -10.56 5.97 9.41
C GLU A 52 -11.30 4.74 8.83
N LEU A 53 -11.82 4.91 7.61
CA LEU A 53 -12.63 3.88 6.96
C LEU A 53 -11.84 2.60 6.69
N LEU A 54 -10.55 2.72 6.34
CA LEU A 54 -9.65 1.59 6.17
C LEU A 54 -9.53 0.78 7.47
N VAL A 55 -9.25 1.46 8.59
CA VAL A 55 -9.14 0.82 9.91
C VAL A 55 -10.44 0.11 10.29
N LYS A 56 -11.60 0.73 10.02
CA LYS A 56 -12.91 0.11 10.23
C LYS A 56 -13.15 -1.11 9.33
N ALA A 57 -12.73 -1.06 8.07
CA ALA A 57 -12.86 -2.17 7.12
C ALA A 57 -12.00 -3.36 7.56
N ALA A 58 -10.73 -3.09 7.89
CA ALA A 58 -9.71 -4.07 8.24
C ALA A 58 -9.96 -4.74 9.60
N ARG A 59 -10.37 -3.96 10.62
CA ARG A 59 -10.47 -4.44 12.00
C ARG A 59 -11.37 -5.67 12.14
N THR A 60 -10.87 -6.66 12.88
CA THR A 60 -11.62 -7.84 13.29
C THR A 60 -11.60 -7.92 14.82
N LYS A 61 -12.76 -8.21 15.44
CA LYS A 61 -12.87 -8.29 16.90
C LYS A 61 -12.13 -9.54 17.42
N GLY A 62 -11.46 -9.39 18.57
CA GLY A 62 -10.80 -10.51 19.27
C GLY A 62 -9.41 -10.88 18.74
N ILE A 63 -8.76 -10.00 17.98
CA ILE A 63 -7.40 -10.19 17.47
C ILE A 63 -6.52 -9.10 18.06
N GLU A 64 -5.52 -9.50 18.84
CA GLU A 64 -4.65 -8.56 19.58
C GLU A 64 -3.53 -7.99 18.70
N GLN A 65 -2.90 -8.84 17.88
CA GLN A 65 -1.81 -8.46 16.98
C GLN A 65 -2.16 -8.91 15.56
N PRO A 66 -3.04 -8.17 14.87
CA PRO A 66 -3.48 -8.58 13.55
C PRO A 66 -2.36 -8.42 12.52
N TRP A 67 -2.39 -9.26 11.49
CA TRP A 67 -1.43 -9.21 10.39
C TRP A 67 -2.12 -8.77 9.09
N ALA A 68 -1.53 -7.79 8.40
CA ALA A 68 -1.98 -7.33 7.10
C ALA A 68 -0.89 -7.45 6.04
N ILE A 69 -1.30 -7.74 4.81
CA ILE A 69 -0.46 -7.61 3.61
C ILE A 69 -1.04 -6.46 2.78
N ASP A 70 -0.25 -5.41 2.54
CA ASP A 70 -0.53 -4.36 1.56
C ASP A 70 0.15 -4.74 0.24
N ALA A 71 -0.65 -5.17 -0.74
CA ALA A 71 -0.13 -5.66 -2.02
C ALA A 71 0.18 -4.53 -3.01
N THR A 72 -0.04 -3.28 -2.62
CA THR A 72 0.05 -2.08 -3.48
C THR A 72 0.50 -0.89 -2.64
N ALA A 73 1.67 -1.03 -2.00
CA ALA A 73 2.08 -0.15 -0.91
C ALA A 73 2.19 1.33 -1.31
N GLY A 74 2.69 1.63 -2.51
CA GLY A 74 2.90 3.00 -2.96
C GLY A 74 3.80 3.76 -1.98
N PHE A 75 3.30 4.88 -1.44
CA PHE A 75 3.99 5.66 -0.40
C PHE A 75 3.70 5.21 1.03
N GLY A 76 3.03 4.08 1.23
CA GLY A 76 2.81 3.46 2.53
C GLY A 76 1.87 4.23 3.48
N GLU A 77 1.15 5.25 3.01
CA GLU A 77 0.27 6.06 3.87
C GLU A 77 -0.87 5.24 4.50
N ASP A 78 -1.51 4.37 3.71
CA ASP A 78 -2.58 3.50 4.18
C ASP A 78 -2.04 2.35 5.04
N SER A 79 -0.88 1.80 4.69
CA SER A 79 -0.13 0.87 5.53
C SER A 79 0.22 1.46 6.90
N LEU A 80 0.61 2.74 6.97
CA LEU A 80 0.88 3.42 8.25
C LEU A 80 -0.38 3.53 9.11
N LEU A 81 -1.57 3.73 8.51
CA LEU A 81 -2.83 3.70 9.26
C LEU A 81 -3.10 2.32 9.87
N LEU A 82 -2.85 1.24 9.12
CA LEU A 82 -2.98 -0.12 9.63
C LEU A 82 -1.96 -0.38 10.74
N ALA A 83 -0.70 -0.02 10.54
CA ALA A 83 0.37 -0.22 11.51
C ALA A 83 0.15 0.58 12.81
N ALA A 84 -0.32 1.82 12.70
CA ALA A 84 -0.73 2.63 13.84
C ALA A 84 -1.96 2.06 14.56
N ALA A 85 -2.84 1.35 13.83
CA ALA A 85 -3.99 0.65 14.41
C ALA A 85 -3.63 -0.69 15.07
N GLY A 86 -2.35 -1.08 15.02
CA GLY A 86 -1.78 -2.25 15.71
C GLY A 86 -1.45 -3.43 14.79
N PHE A 87 -1.59 -3.29 13.47
CA PHE A 87 -1.26 -4.37 12.55
C PHE A 87 0.26 -4.50 12.36
N ALA A 88 0.78 -5.73 12.33
CA ALA A 88 1.99 -6.00 11.56
C ALA A 88 1.62 -5.92 10.07
N VAL A 89 2.41 -5.22 9.26
CA VAL A 89 2.10 -4.95 7.85
C VAL A 89 3.29 -5.34 6.99
N ASP A 90 3.07 -6.27 6.06
CA ASP A 90 3.98 -6.52 4.94
C ASP A 90 3.55 -5.66 3.75
N LEU A 91 4.46 -4.83 3.25
CA LEU A 91 4.24 -3.87 2.18
C LEU A 91 4.95 -4.36 0.93
N TYR A 92 4.23 -4.57 -0.16
CA TYR A 92 4.83 -4.89 -1.46
C TYR A 92 4.79 -3.66 -2.36
N GLU A 93 5.96 -3.27 -2.86
CA GLU A 93 6.10 -2.22 -3.87
C GLU A 93 7.05 -2.71 -4.95
N GLN A 94 6.52 -2.93 -6.15
CA GLN A 94 7.27 -3.48 -7.28
C GLN A 94 8.14 -2.40 -7.95
N ASP A 95 7.69 -1.15 -7.97
CA ASP A 95 8.47 -0.07 -8.57
C ASP A 95 9.65 0.28 -7.64
N CYS A 96 10.86 -0.02 -8.11
CA CYS A 96 12.06 0.19 -7.31
C CYS A 96 12.31 1.66 -6.91
N VAL A 97 11.83 2.64 -7.70
CA VAL A 97 11.97 4.07 -7.38
C VAL A 97 11.01 4.46 -6.27
N ILE A 98 9.75 4.03 -6.36
CA ILE A 98 8.74 4.25 -5.30
C ILE A 98 9.17 3.52 -4.03
N ALA A 99 9.62 2.26 -4.14
CA ALA A 99 10.13 1.49 -3.01
C ALA A 99 11.32 2.19 -2.33
N ALA A 100 12.24 2.79 -3.09
CA ALA A 100 13.35 3.54 -2.53
C ALA A 100 12.89 4.82 -1.78
N LEU A 101 11.90 5.53 -2.32
CA LEU A 101 11.29 6.69 -1.65
C LEU A 101 10.57 6.27 -0.36
N LEU A 102 9.84 5.15 -0.40
CA LEU A 102 9.15 4.58 0.76
C LEU A 102 10.14 4.13 1.83
N GLN A 103 11.21 3.43 1.46
CA GLN A 103 12.26 3.01 2.40
C GLN A 103 12.89 4.22 3.10
N ASP A 104 13.24 5.27 2.37
CA ASP A 104 13.76 6.51 2.95
C ASP A 104 12.78 7.16 3.94
N ALA A 105 11.46 7.10 3.66
CA ALA A 105 10.44 7.58 4.59
C ALA A 105 10.28 6.70 5.84
N LEU A 106 10.39 5.38 5.70
CA LEU A 106 10.40 4.45 6.84
C LEU A 106 11.60 4.72 7.74
N ASP A 107 12.79 4.86 7.15
CA ASP A 107 14.04 5.13 7.88
C ASP A 107 13.93 6.43 8.68
N ARG A 108 13.52 7.53 8.04
CA ARG A 108 13.32 8.82 8.73
C ARG A 108 12.25 8.78 9.81
N ALA A 109 11.17 8.03 9.57
CA ALA A 109 10.08 7.92 10.55
C ALA A 109 10.42 7.01 11.74
N ALA A 110 11.40 6.12 11.60
CA ALA A 110 11.90 5.31 12.71
C ALA A 110 12.58 6.18 13.79
N ASP A 111 13.13 7.32 13.40
CA ASP A 111 13.74 8.30 14.32
C ASP A 111 12.74 9.29 14.93
N ASP A 112 11.49 9.35 14.44
CA ASP A 112 10.43 10.20 15.01
C ASP A 112 9.67 9.44 16.11
N PRO A 113 9.73 9.86 17.38
CA PRO A 113 9.04 9.19 18.48
C PRO A 113 7.52 9.01 18.29
N ALA A 114 6.89 9.88 17.49
CA ALA A 114 5.45 9.78 17.20
C ALA A 114 5.11 8.72 16.14
N LEU A 115 6.09 8.28 15.35
CA LEU A 115 5.91 7.34 14.23
C LEU A 115 6.64 6.01 14.46
N ALA A 116 7.75 6.00 15.21
CA ALA A 116 8.65 4.88 15.40
C ALA A 116 7.93 3.56 15.73
N ALA A 117 6.97 3.59 16.67
CA ALA A 117 6.23 2.39 17.07
C ALA A 117 5.32 1.84 15.97
N ALA A 118 4.79 2.70 15.09
CA ALA A 118 3.96 2.28 13.96
C ALA A 118 4.85 1.74 12.83
N VAL A 119 5.90 2.46 12.45
CA VAL A 119 6.79 2.03 11.35
C VAL A 119 7.61 0.79 11.69
N ALA A 120 7.90 0.53 12.97
CA ALA A 120 8.51 -0.73 13.42
C ALA A 120 7.64 -1.98 13.13
N ARG A 121 6.35 -1.79 12.81
CA ARG A 121 5.44 -2.86 12.37
C ARG A 121 5.31 -2.97 10.85
N MET A 122 6.05 -2.17 10.09
CA MET A 122 5.99 -2.12 8.63
C MET A 122 7.23 -2.78 8.04
N HIS A 123 7.03 -3.82 7.23
CA HIS A 123 8.08 -4.59 6.57
C HIS A 123 7.96 -4.43 5.07
N LEU A 124 8.92 -3.74 4.44
CA LEU A 124 8.92 -3.46 3.01
C LEU A 124 9.60 -4.57 2.21
N HIS A 125 8.86 -5.15 1.27
CA HIS A 125 9.34 -6.04 0.20
C HIS A 125 9.62 -5.17 -1.03
N ALA A 126 10.81 -4.56 -1.05
CA ALA A 126 11.19 -3.53 -2.02
C ALA A 126 11.58 -4.11 -3.39
N GLY A 127 10.89 -3.67 -4.44
CA GLY A 127 11.09 -4.16 -5.81
C GLY A 127 10.49 -5.55 -6.05
N GLU A 128 9.64 -6.03 -5.14
CA GLU A 128 9.02 -7.35 -5.23
C GLU A 128 7.60 -7.26 -5.79
N ASP A 129 7.23 -8.22 -6.64
CA ASP A 129 5.88 -8.37 -7.16
C ASP A 129 4.96 -8.95 -6.08
N SER A 130 3.90 -8.22 -5.75
CA SER A 130 2.94 -8.64 -4.73
C SER A 130 2.17 -9.90 -5.12
N ILE A 131 1.94 -10.17 -6.40
CA ILE A 131 1.29 -11.42 -6.85
C ILE A 131 2.19 -12.61 -6.51
N ALA A 132 3.49 -12.50 -6.79
CA ALA A 132 4.46 -13.54 -6.46
C ALA A 132 4.56 -13.73 -4.93
N GLY A 133 4.62 -12.64 -4.16
CA GLY A 133 4.64 -12.68 -2.69
C GLY A 133 3.39 -13.32 -2.08
N LEU A 134 2.20 -12.95 -2.58
CA LEU A 134 0.92 -13.54 -2.14
C LEU A 134 0.85 -15.04 -2.46
N ARG A 135 1.30 -15.46 -3.65
CA ARG A 135 1.36 -16.89 -4.02
C ARG A 135 2.31 -17.67 -3.12
N HIS A 136 3.51 -17.14 -2.87
CA HIS A 136 4.46 -17.76 -1.95
C HIS A 136 3.87 -17.88 -0.54
N THR A 137 3.20 -16.83 -0.06
CA THR A 137 2.51 -16.83 1.24
C THR A 137 1.43 -17.91 1.30
N ALA A 138 0.63 -18.05 0.23
CA ALA A 138 -0.39 -19.10 0.13
C ALA A 138 0.23 -20.51 0.20
N GLU A 139 1.36 -20.75 -0.47
CA GLU A 139 2.08 -22.03 -0.39
C GLU A 139 2.54 -22.34 1.04
N LEU A 140 3.09 -21.36 1.76
CA LEU A 140 3.52 -21.55 3.16
C LEU A 140 2.34 -21.87 4.07
N ILE A 141 1.18 -21.25 3.84
CA ILE A 141 -0.06 -21.54 4.59
C ILE A 141 -0.55 -22.95 4.30
N GLU A 142 -0.53 -23.39 3.05
CA GLU A 142 -0.94 -24.74 2.66
C GLU A 142 -0.05 -25.82 3.28
N ARG A 143 1.24 -25.52 3.47
CA ARG A 143 2.20 -26.39 4.18
C ARG A 143 2.07 -26.33 5.71
N GLY A 144 1.28 -25.41 6.24
CA GLY A 144 1.12 -25.20 7.68
C GLY A 144 2.32 -24.48 8.34
N GLU A 145 3.17 -23.85 7.53
CA GLU A 145 4.36 -23.13 7.99
C GLU A 145 4.03 -21.68 8.40
N LEU A 146 2.88 -21.17 7.95
CA LEU A 146 2.42 -19.82 8.22
C LEU A 146 0.91 -19.80 8.47
N ALA A 147 0.44 -18.95 9.41
CA ALA A 147 -0.99 -18.71 9.59
C ALA A 147 -1.52 -17.82 8.45
N ALA A 148 -2.82 -17.84 8.15
CA ALA A 148 -3.38 -16.90 7.18
C ALA A 148 -3.40 -15.46 7.73
N PRO A 149 -3.15 -14.43 6.89
CA PRO A 149 -3.22 -13.03 7.31
C PRO A 149 -4.65 -12.64 7.68
N ASP A 150 -4.80 -11.63 8.53
CA ASP A 150 -6.13 -11.12 8.88
C ASP A 150 -6.70 -10.29 7.74
N VAL A 151 -5.85 -9.52 7.06
CA VAL A 151 -6.25 -8.60 6.00
C VAL A 151 -5.27 -8.68 4.83
N VAL A 152 -5.80 -8.75 3.60
CA VAL A 152 -5.06 -8.32 2.42
C VAL A 152 -5.66 -7.01 1.95
N TYR A 153 -4.83 -5.99 1.78
CA TYR A 153 -5.23 -4.66 1.34
C TYR A 153 -4.78 -4.42 -0.10
N LEU A 154 -5.70 -3.93 -0.93
CA LEU A 154 -5.48 -3.64 -2.35
C LEU A 154 -5.94 -2.20 -2.65
N ASP A 155 -5.06 -1.38 -3.20
CA ASP A 155 -5.33 -0.07 -3.81
C ASP A 155 -4.54 0.05 -5.12
N PRO A 156 -4.79 -0.84 -6.11
CA PRO A 156 -4.09 -0.75 -7.37
C PRO A 156 -4.42 0.60 -8.01
N MET A 157 -3.38 1.32 -8.44
CA MET A 157 -3.58 2.59 -9.13
C MET A 157 -4.40 2.35 -10.39
N PHE A 158 -5.59 2.96 -10.43
CA PHE A 158 -6.49 2.81 -11.57
C PHE A 158 -6.00 3.66 -12.74
N PRO A 159 -6.03 3.14 -13.98
CA PRO A 159 -5.87 4.00 -15.14
C PRO A 159 -6.94 5.11 -15.08
N GLU A 160 -6.46 6.36 -15.14
CA GLU A 160 -7.23 7.53 -14.71
C GLU A 160 -8.57 7.69 -15.42
N ARG A 161 -9.59 8.09 -14.65
CA ARG A 161 -10.51 9.15 -15.10
C ARG A 161 -10.73 10.18 -14.00
N THR A 162 -10.04 11.31 -14.16
CA THR A 162 -10.35 12.65 -13.63
C THR A 162 -10.20 12.86 -12.11
N LYS A 163 -9.25 13.71 -11.68
CA LYS A 163 -9.45 14.80 -10.68
C LYS A 163 -8.21 15.69 -10.43
N SER A 164 -8.52 16.98 -10.19
CA SER A 164 -7.76 18.19 -9.74
C SER A 164 -6.28 18.42 -10.13
N ALA A 165 -5.93 19.69 -10.38
CA ALA A 165 -4.62 20.12 -10.88
C ALA A 165 -3.42 19.81 -9.95
N ALA A 166 -3.63 19.69 -8.63
CA ALA A 166 -2.57 19.33 -7.68
C ALA A 166 -2.33 17.82 -7.59
N VAL A 167 -3.38 17.02 -7.84
CA VAL A 167 -3.28 15.55 -7.92
C VAL A 167 -2.65 15.16 -9.25
N LYS A 168 -3.04 15.81 -10.36
CA LYS A 168 -2.35 15.70 -11.67
C LYS A 168 -0.84 15.90 -11.58
N LYS A 169 -0.38 16.80 -10.72
CA LYS A 169 1.03 17.14 -10.58
C LYS A 169 1.86 16.01 -9.95
N LYS A 170 1.44 15.45 -8.82
CA LYS A 170 2.18 14.31 -8.21
C LYS A 170 2.08 13.05 -9.06
N PHE A 171 0.93 12.84 -9.70
CA PHE A 171 0.73 11.71 -10.62
C PHE A 171 1.53 11.85 -11.91
N GLN A 172 1.86 13.06 -12.39
CA GLN A 172 2.68 13.24 -13.60
C GLN A 172 4.04 12.54 -13.49
N LEU A 173 4.73 12.65 -12.36
CA LEU A 173 6.01 11.97 -12.14
C LEU A 173 5.84 10.44 -12.04
N LEU A 174 4.73 9.98 -11.46
CA LEU A 174 4.43 8.55 -11.31
C LEU A 174 4.02 7.89 -12.63
N HIS A 175 3.30 8.60 -13.51
CA HIS A 175 2.98 8.14 -14.86
C HIS A 175 4.21 7.81 -15.72
N HIS A 176 5.37 8.42 -15.43
CA HIS A 176 6.63 8.08 -16.11
C HIS A 176 7.23 6.75 -15.63
N LEU A 177 6.82 6.27 -14.44
CA LEU A 177 7.33 5.06 -13.80
C LEU A 177 6.35 3.88 -13.94
N GLU A 178 5.05 4.15 -14.03
CA GLU A 178 4.02 3.13 -14.05
C GLU A 178 4.02 2.28 -15.35
N GLN A 179 4.13 0.97 -15.19
CA GLN A 179 3.80 0.01 -16.24
C GLN A 179 2.31 -0.36 -16.16
N PRO A 180 1.51 -0.10 -17.21
CA PRO A 180 0.07 -0.36 -17.18
C PRO A 180 -0.22 -1.85 -17.43
N CYS A 181 0.00 -2.72 -16.45
CA CYS A 181 -0.69 -4.02 -16.40
C CYS A 181 -0.47 -4.74 -15.06
N ALA A 182 -1.15 -4.31 -14.00
CA ALA A 182 -1.55 -5.28 -12.98
C ALA A 182 -2.80 -5.98 -13.52
N ASP A 183 -2.70 -7.28 -13.81
CA ASP A 183 -3.88 -8.10 -14.07
C ASP A 183 -4.73 -8.10 -12.79
N GLU A 184 -5.78 -7.26 -12.78
CA GLU A 184 -6.67 -7.09 -11.63
C GLU A 184 -7.27 -8.43 -11.19
N GLU A 185 -7.57 -9.33 -12.14
CA GLU A 185 -8.11 -10.66 -11.84
C GLU A 185 -7.07 -11.49 -11.10
N THR A 186 -5.86 -11.60 -11.66
CA THR A 186 -4.76 -12.33 -11.01
C THR A 186 -4.43 -11.77 -9.62
N LEU A 187 -4.45 -10.45 -9.42
CA LEU A 187 -4.18 -9.84 -8.11
C LEU A 187 -5.27 -10.21 -7.09
N VAL A 188 -6.55 -10.13 -7.47
CA VAL A 188 -7.65 -10.51 -6.58
C VAL A 188 -7.64 -12.00 -6.28
N GLU A 189 -7.36 -12.84 -7.27
CA GLU A 189 -7.21 -14.29 -7.10
C GLU A 189 -6.07 -14.63 -6.13
N ALA A 190 -4.90 -14.00 -6.30
CA ALA A 190 -3.77 -14.19 -5.41
C ALA A 190 -4.10 -13.76 -3.98
N ALA A 191 -4.76 -12.61 -3.80
CA ALA A 191 -5.19 -12.12 -2.50
C ALA A 191 -6.18 -13.07 -1.79
N LEU A 192 -7.09 -13.69 -2.54
CA LEU A 192 -8.05 -14.66 -2.01
C LEU A 192 -7.38 -16.01 -1.70
N ALA A 193 -6.37 -16.43 -2.47
CA ALA A 193 -5.66 -17.69 -2.29
C ALA A 193 -4.94 -17.78 -0.93
N VAL A 194 -4.53 -16.64 -0.37
CA VAL A 194 -3.91 -16.56 0.97
C VAL A 194 -4.94 -16.78 2.11
N ARG A 195 -6.22 -16.95 1.77
CA ARG A 195 -7.35 -17.18 2.69
C ARG A 195 -7.43 -16.17 3.84
N PRO A 196 -7.30 -14.86 3.57
CA PRO A 196 -7.37 -13.87 4.64
C PRO A 196 -8.76 -13.84 5.27
N ARG A 197 -8.87 -13.29 6.48
CA ARG A 197 -10.22 -13.04 7.05
C ARG A 197 -10.99 -12.01 6.22
N LYS A 198 -10.28 -11.05 5.62
CA LYS A 198 -10.85 -10.01 4.75
C LYS A 198 -9.87 -9.65 3.64
N VAL A 199 -10.39 -9.41 2.44
CA VAL A 199 -9.71 -8.60 1.42
C VAL A 199 -10.37 -7.23 1.41
N VAL A 200 -9.59 -6.17 1.61
CA VAL A 200 -10.08 -4.78 1.65
C VAL A 200 -9.55 -4.05 0.43
N ILE A 201 -10.45 -3.58 -0.43
CA ILE A 201 -10.10 -2.99 -1.71
C ILE A 201 -10.52 -1.52 -1.72
N LYS A 202 -9.57 -0.60 -1.84
CA LYS A 202 -9.86 0.83 -1.96
C LYS A 202 -10.26 1.16 -3.39
N ARG A 203 -11.36 1.91 -3.53
CA ARG A 203 -11.87 2.37 -4.82
C ARG A 203 -12.34 3.82 -4.72
N PRO A 204 -12.33 4.58 -5.82
CA PRO A 204 -13.16 5.78 -5.92
C PRO A 204 -14.63 5.43 -5.64
N VAL A 205 -15.39 6.33 -5.00
CA VAL A 205 -16.81 6.05 -4.64
C VAL A 205 -17.65 5.56 -5.83
N LYS A 206 -17.40 6.10 -7.03
CA LYS A 206 -18.08 5.71 -8.28
C LYS A 206 -17.22 4.84 -9.21
N GLY A 207 -16.08 4.33 -8.73
CA GLY A 207 -15.21 3.46 -9.52
C GLY A 207 -15.87 2.11 -9.78
N ALA A 208 -15.43 1.40 -10.83
CA ALA A 208 -15.84 0.02 -11.06
C ALA A 208 -15.42 -0.89 -9.89
N LEU A 209 -15.96 -2.11 -9.84
CA LEU A 209 -15.47 -3.15 -8.95
C LEU A 209 -14.12 -3.65 -9.50
N LEU A 210 -13.17 -3.94 -8.61
CA LEU A 210 -11.88 -4.54 -9.03
C LEU A 210 -12.14 -5.96 -9.56
N ALA A 211 -11.65 -6.26 -10.77
CA ALA A 211 -11.87 -7.56 -11.43
C ALA A 211 -13.36 -7.97 -11.55
N GLY A 212 -14.29 -7.02 -11.51
CA GLY A 212 -15.73 -7.32 -11.50
C GLY A 212 -16.24 -8.07 -10.27
N VAL A 213 -15.41 -8.30 -9.25
CA VAL A 213 -15.76 -9.11 -8.07
C VAL A 213 -16.69 -8.32 -7.15
N LYS A 214 -17.85 -8.91 -6.84
CA LYS A 214 -18.84 -8.31 -5.95
C LYS A 214 -18.39 -8.41 -4.48
N PRO A 215 -18.32 -7.30 -3.74
CA PRO A 215 -17.95 -7.33 -2.33
C PRO A 215 -19.06 -7.86 -1.43
N SER A 216 -18.67 -8.45 -0.30
CA SER A 216 -19.59 -8.87 0.76
C SER A 216 -20.29 -7.66 1.37
N TYR A 217 -19.56 -6.56 1.57
CA TYR A 217 -20.10 -5.26 1.96
C TYR A 217 -19.16 -4.13 1.54
N GLN A 218 -19.64 -2.89 1.60
CA GLN A 218 -18.87 -1.70 1.25
C GLN A 218 -18.92 -0.66 2.37
N LEU A 219 -17.82 0.03 2.61
CA LEU A 219 -17.76 1.20 3.49
C LEU A 219 -17.41 2.44 2.65
N ALA A 220 -18.36 3.36 2.50
CA ALA A 220 -18.19 4.55 1.65
C ALA A 220 -17.96 5.82 2.47
N GLY A 221 -16.99 6.63 2.04
CA GLY A 221 -16.78 8.00 2.49
C GLY A 221 -17.17 9.01 1.40
N LYS A 222 -16.66 10.25 1.53
CA LYS A 222 -16.92 11.31 0.55
C LYS A 222 -16.16 11.13 -0.77
N ALA A 223 -14.94 10.60 -0.72
CA ALA A 223 -14.03 10.52 -1.88
C ALA A 223 -13.72 9.08 -2.30
N VAL A 224 -13.55 8.19 -1.32
CA VAL A 224 -13.22 6.78 -1.51
C VAL A 224 -14.27 5.88 -0.87
N ARG A 225 -14.35 4.64 -1.35
CA ARG A 225 -15.03 3.53 -0.69
C ARG A 225 -14.05 2.37 -0.52
N TYR A 226 -14.34 1.50 0.43
CA TYR A 226 -13.65 0.23 0.63
C TYR A 226 -14.62 -0.90 0.35
N ASP A 227 -14.33 -1.67 -0.69
CA ASP A 227 -15.03 -2.89 -1.06
C ASP A 227 -14.40 -4.03 -0.23
N VAL A 228 -15.20 -4.72 0.59
CA VAL A 228 -14.69 -5.76 1.50
C VAL A 228 -15.18 -7.13 1.06
N LEU A 229 -14.24 -8.02 0.72
CA LEU A 229 -14.50 -9.44 0.50
C LEU A 229 -14.28 -10.17 1.82
N VAL A 230 -15.22 -11.04 2.20
CA VAL A 230 -15.07 -11.96 3.33
C VAL A 230 -15.08 -13.37 2.77
N PRO A 231 -13.90 -14.01 2.60
CA PRO A 231 -13.82 -15.38 2.13
C PRO A 231 -14.53 -16.34 3.11
N PRO A 232 -15.19 -17.39 2.60
CA PRO A 232 -15.72 -18.45 3.47
C PRO A 232 -14.57 -19.08 4.26
N ARG A 233 -14.78 -19.28 5.56
CA ARG A 233 -13.81 -19.99 6.39
C ARG A 233 -14.03 -21.50 6.26
N PRO A 234 -12.96 -22.31 6.18
CA PRO A 234 -13.05 -23.74 6.34
C PRO A 234 -13.59 -24.13 7.72
#